data_AF-A0AAP8T2I9-F1
#
_entry.id   AF-A0AAP8T2I9-F1
#
_cell.length_a   1.000
_cell.length_b   1.000
_cell.length_c   1.000
_cell.angle_alpha   90.00
_cell.angle_beta   90.00
_cell.angle_gamma   90.00
#
_symmetry.space_group_name_H-M   'P 1'
#
loop_
_entity.id
_entity.type
_entity.pdbx_description
1 polymer ?
#
loop_
_entity_poly.entity_id
_entity_poly.type
_entity_poly.pdbx_seq_one_letter_code
_entity_poly.pdbx_strand_id
1 'polypeptide(L)'
;IQHGTMTMTRRSVLEELGWADWCICEDAELGLRVFEKGLSAAYYHTSYGKGLMPDTFIDFKKQRFRWAYGAIQIIKRHTASLLRGKDTELTRGQRYHFLAGWLPW
;
A
#
# COMPACT_ATOMS: atom_id res chain seq x y z
N ILE A 1 -3.94 -1.46 4.47
CA ILE A 1 -2.97 -1.54 3.35
C ILE A 1 -3.64 -2.33 2.23
N GLN A 2 -3.70 -1.77 1.02
CA GLN A 2 -4.23 -2.46 -0.16
C GLN A 2 -3.17 -3.45 -0.68
N HIS A 3 -3.63 -4.60 -1.19
CA HIS A 3 -2.78 -5.60 -1.85
C HIS A 3 -3.10 -5.62 -3.36
N GLY A 4 -2.14 -5.98 -4.19
CA GLY A 4 -2.26 -5.89 -5.65
C GLY A 4 -3.17 -6.91 -6.31
N THR A 5 -3.63 -7.93 -5.58
CA THR A 5 -4.54 -8.95 -6.09
C THR A 5 -5.75 -9.13 -5.18
N MET A 6 -6.86 -9.61 -5.74
CA MET A 6 -8.13 -9.84 -5.03
C MET A 6 -8.65 -8.58 -4.34
N THR A 7 -8.51 -7.43 -5.00
CA THR A 7 -9.01 -6.14 -4.52
C THR A 7 -10.01 -5.54 -5.50
N MET A 8 -10.95 -4.78 -4.95
CA MET A 8 -11.92 -4.00 -5.73
C MET A 8 -11.78 -2.55 -5.33
N THR A 9 -11.52 -1.70 -6.31
CA THR A 9 -11.42 -0.25 -6.13
C THR A 9 -12.53 0.43 -6.91
N ARG A 10 -13.16 1.45 -6.31
CA ARG A 10 -14.15 2.26 -7.03
C ARG A 10 -13.47 2.92 -8.24
N ARG A 11 -14.10 2.82 -9.41
CA ARG A 11 -13.59 3.40 -10.65
C ARG A 11 -13.27 4.89 -10.51
N SER A 12 -14.19 5.67 -9.92
CA SER A 12 -14.00 7.12 -9.73
C SER A 12 -12.76 7.45 -8.89
N VAL A 13 -12.49 6.64 -7.87
CA VAL A 13 -11.30 6.80 -7.01
C VAL A 13 -10.03 6.49 -7.80
N LEU A 14 -10.06 5.46 -8.65
CA LEU A 14 -8.91 5.12 -9.49
C LEU A 14 -8.68 6.16 -10.60
N GLU A 15 -9.73 6.73 -11.18
CA GLU A 15 -9.62 7.81 -12.17
C GLU A 15 -9.10 9.11 -11.53
N GLU A 16 -9.50 9.41 -10.29
CA GLU A 16 -9.02 10.60 -9.57
C GLU A 16 -7.56 10.47 -9.11
N LEU A 17 -7.19 9.33 -8.53
CA LEU A 17 -5.86 9.13 -7.95
C LEU A 17 -4.84 8.60 -8.97
N GLY A 18 -5.25 7.75 -9.89
CA GLY A 18 -4.34 7.04 -10.78
C GLY A 18 -3.35 6.12 -10.05
N TRP A 19 -2.60 5.33 -10.82
CA TRP A 19 -1.51 4.50 -10.30
C TRP A 19 -0.24 5.32 -10.08
N ALA A 20 0.55 4.96 -9.08
CA ALA A 20 1.86 5.56 -8.87
C ALA A 20 2.92 4.90 -9.77
N ASP A 21 3.28 5.59 -10.85
CA ASP A 21 4.33 5.20 -11.80
C ASP A 21 5.75 5.15 -11.19
N TRP A 22 5.96 5.86 -10.10
CA TRP A 22 7.25 5.97 -9.41
C TRP A 22 7.50 4.87 -8.35
N CYS A 23 6.50 4.06 -8.01
CA CYS A 23 6.59 3.05 -6.95
C CYS A 23 6.41 1.64 -7.51
N ILE A 24 7.25 0.70 -7.06
CA ILE A 24 7.11 -0.74 -7.41
C ILE A 24 5.94 -1.41 -6.66
N CYS A 25 5.46 -0.77 -5.58
CA CYS A 25 4.29 -1.19 -4.82
C CYS A 25 3.17 -0.16 -5.00
N GLU A 26 2.81 0.10 -6.27
CA GLU A 26 1.79 1.05 -6.69
C GLU A 26 0.41 0.75 -6.08
N ASP A 27 0.15 -0.51 -5.77
CA ASP A 27 -1.04 -1.01 -5.08
C ASP A 27 -1.12 -0.54 -3.63
N ALA A 28 -0.05 -0.75 -2.86
CA ALA A 28 0.04 -0.34 -1.47
C ALA A 28 0.07 1.18 -1.34
N GLU A 29 0.73 1.85 -2.29
CA GLU A 29 0.77 3.32 -2.40
C GLU A 29 -0.62 3.90 -2.68
N LEU A 30 -1.35 3.35 -3.65
CA LEU A 30 -2.72 3.77 -3.93
C LEU A 30 -3.60 3.62 -2.67
N GLY A 31 -3.46 2.49 -1.97
CA GLY A 31 -4.15 2.25 -0.71
C GLY A 31 -3.89 3.36 0.32
N LEU A 32 -2.66 3.86 0.46
CA LEU A 32 -2.35 4.98 1.35
C LEU A 32 -3.05 6.26 0.89
N ARG A 33 -2.95 6.63 -0.40
CA ARG A 33 -3.55 7.86 -0.93
C ARG A 33 -5.07 7.89 -0.79
N VAL A 34 -5.73 6.74 -0.89
CA VAL A 34 -7.16 6.60 -0.59
C VAL A 34 -7.47 7.07 0.84
N PHE A 35 -6.69 6.64 1.83
CA PHE A 35 -6.86 7.11 3.21
C PHE A 35 -6.39 8.55 3.43
N GLU A 36 -5.38 9.04 2.71
CA GLU A 36 -4.97 10.46 2.74
C GLU A 36 -6.07 11.40 2.26
N LYS A 37 -6.97 10.93 1.38
CA LYS A 37 -8.18 11.62 0.92
C LYS A 37 -9.39 11.46 1.87
N GLY A 38 -9.22 10.78 3.00
CA GLY A 38 -10.30 10.55 3.98
C GLY A 38 -11.30 9.48 3.54
N LEU A 39 -11.01 8.73 2.47
CA LEU A 39 -11.83 7.58 2.07
C LEU A 39 -11.53 6.37 2.95
N SER A 40 -12.45 5.41 2.95
CA SER A 40 -12.32 4.18 3.72
C SER A 40 -12.11 2.96 2.81
N ALA A 41 -11.49 1.93 3.38
CA ALA A 41 -11.41 0.61 2.77
C ALA A 41 -11.98 -0.43 3.73
N ALA A 42 -12.54 -1.50 3.18
CA ALA A 42 -13.05 -2.64 3.92
C ALA A 42 -12.27 -3.90 3.55
N TYR A 43 -12.07 -4.79 4.51
CA TYR A 43 -11.45 -6.09 4.29
C TYR A 43 -12.51 -7.18 4.46
N TYR A 44 -12.57 -8.09 3.50
CA TYR A 44 -13.42 -9.27 3.57
C TYR A 44 -12.55 -10.52 3.63
N HIS A 45 -12.77 -11.36 4.63
CA HIS A 45 -11.87 -12.46 4.99
C HIS A 45 -12.03 -13.70 4.11
N THR A 46 -13.13 -13.82 3.36
CA THR A 46 -13.33 -14.96 2.46
C THR A 46 -12.40 -14.88 1.26
N SER A 47 -11.66 -15.96 1.03
CA SER A 47 -10.79 -16.09 -0.14
C SER A 47 -11.62 -16.42 -1.38
N TYR A 48 -11.50 -15.59 -2.42
CA TYR A 48 -12.12 -15.79 -3.73
C TYR A 48 -11.12 -16.25 -4.81
N GLY A 49 -9.85 -16.44 -4.45
CA GLY A 49 -8.79 -16.77 -5.41
C GLY A 49 -7.63 -17.52 -4.77
N LYS A 50 -6.85 -18.22 -5.60
CA LYS A 50 -5.66 -18.97 -5.19
C LYS A 50 -4.46 -18.47 -5.98
N GLY A 51 -3.45 -17.97 -5.27
CA GLY A 51 -2.18 -17.53 -5.87
C GLY A 51 -1.15 -18.67 -5.93
N LEU A 52 -0.16 -18.52 -6.80
CA LEU A 52 1.03 -19.36 -6.83
C LEU A 52 2.15 -18.67 -6.07
N MET A 53 2.86 -19.44 -5.24
CA MET A 53 4.09 -18.99 -4.59
C MET A 53 5.28 -19.22 -5.54
N PRO A 54 6.35 -18.41 -5.47
CA PRO A 54 7.56 -18.69 -6.24
C PRO A 54 8.12 -20.09 -5.94
N ASP A 55 8.49 -20.82 -6.98
CA ASP A 55 8.99 -22.20 -6.88
C ASP A 55 10.41 -22.29 -6.31
N THR A 56 11.16 -21.18 -6.35
CA THR A 56 12.55 -21.12 -5.86
C THR A 56 12.71 -20.10 -4.73
N PHE A 57 13.64 -20.41 -3.82
CA PHE A 57 14.03 -19.48 -2.76
C PHE A 57 14.58 -18.16 -3.30
N ILE A 58 15.30 -18.20 -4.42
CA ILE A 58 15.86 -17.00 -5.05
C ILE A 58 14.75 -16.06 -5.51
N ASP A 59 13.70 -16.60 -6.13
CA ASP A 59 12.59 -15.80 -6.62
C ASP A 59 11.70 -15.29 -5.48
N PHE A 60 11.54 -16.09 -4.41
CA PHE A 60 10.93 -15.63 -3.17
C PHE A 60 11.71 -14.44 -2.56
N LYS A 61 13.04 -14.54 -2.46
CA LYS A 61 13.89 -13.45 -1.96
C LYS A 61 13.78 -12.20 -2.81
N LYS A 62 13.80 -12.34 -4.15
CA LYS A 62 13.62 -11.21 -5.08
C LYS A 62 12.26 -10.55 -4.90
N GLN A 63 11.18 -11.32 -4.73
CA GLN A 63 9.84 -10.77 -4.49
C GLN A 63 9.80 -9.96 -3.19
N ARG A 64 10.30 -10.51 -2.08
CA ARG A 64 10.34 -9.82 -0.78
C ARG A 64 11.20 -8.56 -0.82
N PHE A 65 12.33 -8.60 -1.54
CA PHE A 65 13.18 -7.43 -1.74
C PHE A 65 12.44 -6.30 -2.46
N ARG A 66 11.65 -6.60 -3.50
CA ARG A 66 10.82 -5.59 -4.19
C ARG A 66 9.80 -4.96 -3.25
N TRP A 67 9.17 -5.75 -2.37
CA TRP A 67 8.22 -5.23 -1.39
C TRP A 67 8.88 -4.31 -0.36
N ALA A 68 10.03 -4.69 0.18
CA ALA A 68 10.79 -3.83 1.09
C ALA A 68 11.24 -2.53 0.41
N TYR A 69 11.76 -2.63 -0.82
CA TYR A 69 12.14 -1.46 -1.60
C TYR A 69 10.96 -0.51 -1.83
N GLY A 70 9.82 -1.04 -2.28
CA GLY A 70 8.59 -0.26 -2.47
C GLY A 70 8.10 0.40 -1.18
N ALA A 71 8.10 -0.33 -0.06
CA ALA A 71 7.72 0.21 1.25
C ALA A 71 8.61 1.41 1.65
N ILE A 72 9.93 1.31 1.45
CA ILE A 72 10.86 2.42 1.71
C ILE A 72 10.58 3.61 0.77
N GLN A 73 10.27 3.36 -0.51
CA GLN A 73 9.90 4.43 -1.45
C GLN A 73 8.67 5.18 -0.97
N ILE A 74 7.62 4.46 -0.53
CA ILE A 74 6.37 5.07 -0.04
C ILE A 74 6.63 5.87 1.24
N ILE A 75 7.34 5.31 2.23
CA ILE A 75 7.68 6.02 3.47
C ILE A 75 8.41 7.32 3.13
N LYS A 76 9.44 7.28 2.29
CA LYS A 76 10.23 8.47 1.91
C LYS A 76 9.39 9.55 1.26
N ARG A 77 8.52 9.18 0.31
CA ARG A 77 7.67 10.15 -0.40
C ARG A 77 6.58 10.74 0.50
N HIS A 78 5.94 9.91 1.33
CA HIS A 78 4.83 10.32 2.20
C HIS A 78 5.28 10.70 3.62
N THR A 79 6.58 10.91 3.86
CA THR A 79 7.10 11.21 5.22
C THR A 79 6.42 12.44 5.83
N ALA A 80 6.12 13.47 5.03
CA ALA A 80 5.44 14.68 5.51
C ALA A 80 4.00 14.40 5.96
N SER A 81 3.25 13.59 5.21
CA SER A 81 1.89 13.15 5.57
C SER A 81 1.92 12.23 6.79
N LEU A 82 2.78 11.21 6.77
CA LEU A 82 2.85 10.17 7.80
C LEU A 82 3.38 10.67 9.15
N LEU A 83 4.45 11.48 9.16
CA LEU A 83 5.06 11.96 10.41
C LEU A 83 4.52 13.33 10.84
N ARG A 84 4.36 14.26 9.90
CA ARG A 84 3.97 15.64 10.22
C ARG A 84 2.48 15.91 10.10
N GLY A 85 1.71 15.00 9.48
CA GLY A 85 0.27 15.19 9.28
C GLY A 85 -0.05 16.37 8.38
N LYS A 86 0.87 16.71 7.46
CA LYS A 86 0.69 17.81 6.53
C LYS A 86 -0.10 17.33 5.32
N ASP A 87 -1.11 18.12 4.91
CA ASP A 87 -1.89 17.90 3.68
C ASP A 87 -2.53 16.50 3.60
N THR A 88 -3.05 15.98 4.73
CA THR A 88 -3.59 14.62 4.83
C THR A 88 -4.77 14.53 5.80
N GLU A 89 -5.77 13.72 5.45
CA GLU A 89 -6.90 13.35 6.31
C GLU A 89 -6.60 12.11 7.18
N LEU A 90 -5.35 11.63 7.18
CA LEU A 90 -4.97 10.45 7.98
C LEU A 90 -5.09 10.72 9.48
N THR A 91 -5.87 9.88 10.16
CA THR A 91 -5.95 9.87 11.61
C THR A 91 -4.61 9.45 12.24
N ARG A 92 -4.37 9.83 13.50
CA ARG A 92 -3.17 9.40 14.24
C ARG A 92 -3.01 7.88 14.29
N GLY A 93 -4.11 7.15 14.44
CA GLY A 93 -4.12 5.68 14.43
C GLY A 93 -3.72 5.11 13.07
N GLN A 94 -4.29 5.63 11.98
CA GLN A 94 -3.91 5.20 10.63
C GLN A 94 -2.42 5.45 10.34
N ARG A 95 -1.89 6.62 10.70
CA ARG A 95 -0.46 6.92 10.53
C ARG A 95 0.43 5.92 11.27
N TYR A 96 0.07 5.58 12.50
CA TYR A 96 0.77 4.53 13.25
C TYR A 96 0.69 3.18 12.54
N HIS A 97 -0.48 2.75 12.09
CA HIS A 97 -0.64 1.47 11.39
C HIS A 97 0.17 1.39 10.10
N PHE A 98 0.26 2.47 9.32
CA PHE A 98 1.09 2.51 8.12
C PHE A 98 2.58 2.44 8.45
N LEU A 99 3.05 3.23 9.42
CA LEU A 99 4.45 3.22 9.83
C LEU A 99 4.86 1.88 10.44
N ALA A 100 4.06 1.35 11.38
CA ALA A 100 4.33 0.06 12.03
C ALA A 100 4.21 -1.12 11.05
N GLY A 101 3.37 -1.01 10.01
CA GLY A 101 3.22 -2.04 8.98
C GLY A 101 4.37 -2.06 7.97
N TRP A 102 5.06 -0.94 7.76
CA TRP A 102 6.11 -0.81 6.74
C TRP A 102 7.54 -0.74 7.28
N LEU A 103 7.75 -0.28 8.52
CA LEU A 103 9.07 -0.27 9.17
C LEU A 103 9.74 -1.65 9.32
N PRO A 104 9.01 -2.77 9.51
CA PRO A 104 9.64 -4.09 9.66
C PRO A 104 10.16 -4.70 8.35
N TRP A 105 9.91 -4.07 7.20
CA TRP A 105 10.37 -4.52 5.88
C TRP A 105 11.75 -4.00 5.56
#